data_AF-A0AAY4DYI1-F1
#
_entry.id   AF-A0AAY4DYI1-F1
#
_cell.length_a   1.000
_cell.length_b   1.000
_cell.length_c   1.000
_cell.angle_alpha   90.00
_cell.angle_beta   90.00
_cell.angle_gamma   90.00
#
_symmetry.space_group_name_H-M   'P 1'
#
loop_
_entity.id
_entity.type
_entity.pdbx_description
1 polymer ?
#
loop_
_entity_poly.entity_id
_entity_poly.type
_entity_poly.pdbx_seq_one_letter_code
_entity_poly.pdbx_strand_id
1 'polypeptide(L)'
;MSASEFESVEASLSKYISPGDLDEVRRILYGKQTRKLDFPQSATDAAAERGFDLQGCVFEASSEQLRLPRIVRVGLIQNKIVLPTDAPVLDQIAALHKRVGEIVEVAAMCGVNIVCFQEAWSKSNPSLLMNYIPNIPKGHQSRKCHFLAKKYNMVVVSPILERDEIHGGTLWNTAVVVSNSGKVLGKTRKNHIPRVGDFNESTYYMEGNTGHRVFQTQFGKIAVNICYGRHHPLNWFMYSMNGAEIIFNPSATVGELSEPMWPIEARNAAIANHCFTCAINRVGTEHFKNEFTSGDGRKAHHEFGHFYGSSYVAAPDGSRSPGLSRIRDGLLIAELDLNLTRQIGDQWNFKMTGRYEMYGEELTKAVQNDFKPNIIKE
;
A
#
# COMPACT_ATOMS: atom_id res chain seq x y z
N MET A 1 24.87 7.47 -9.73
CA MET A 1 23.56 7.09 -10.29
C MET A 1 22.54 8.02 -9.67
N SER A 2 21.79 8.76 -10.49
CA SER A 2 20.69 9.57 -9.96
C SER A 2 19.62 8.65 -9.35
N ALA A 3 18.83 9.15 -8.40
CA ALA A 3 17.71 8.38 -7.82
C ALA A 3 16.75 7.85 -8.91
N SER A 4 16.65 8.53 -10.05
CA SER A 4 15.85 8.17 -11.22
C SER A 4 16.46 7.13 -12.16
N GLU A 5 17.70 6.67 -11.93
CA GLU A 5 18.40 5.68 -12.78
C GLU A 5 18.52 4.31 -12.12
N PHE A 6 18.56 4.27 -10.78
CA PHE A 6 18.73 3.01 -10.05
C PHE A 6 17.42 2.20 -10.07
N GLU A 7 17.41 1.09 -10.81
CA GLU A 7 16.20 0.32 -11.09
C GLU A 7 15.67 -0.44 -9.87
N SER A 8 16.51 -1.26 -9.21
CA SER A 8 16.12 -2.03 -8.02
C SER A 8 17.35 -2.49 -7.23
N VAL A 9 17.14 -2.73 -5.93
CA VAL A 9 18.16 -3.31 -5.04
C VAL A 9 18.50 -4.72 -5.50
N GLU A 10 17.49 -5.50 -5.87
CA GLU A 10 17.60 -6.91 -6.21
C GLU A 10 18.40 -7.14 -7.50
N ALA A 11 18.23 -6.29 -8.51
CA ALA A 11 19.06 -6.33 -9.72
C ALA A 11 20.53 -6.05 -9.40
N SER A 12 20.80 -5.09 -8.51
CA SER A 12 22.16 -4.75 -8.09
C SER A 12 22.81 -5.87 -7.28
N LEU A 13 22.11 -6.42 -6.28
CA LEU A 13 22.61 -7.57 -5.50
C LEU A 13 22.93 -8.75 -6.41
N SER A 14 22.05 -9.07 -7.36
CA SER A 14 22.24 -10.22 -8.27
C SER A 14 23.37 -10.00 -9.27
N LYS A 15 23.70 -8.75 -9.60
CA LYS A 15 24.77 -8.41 -10.54
C LYS A 15 26.16 -8.44 -9.89
N TYR A 16 26.25 -8.04 -8.61
CA TYR A 16 27.54 -7.75 -7.98
C TYR A 16 27.93 -8.71 -6.85
N ILE A 17 26.99 -9.47 -6.30
CA ILE A 17 27.28 -10.44 -5.23
C ILE A 17 27.49 -11.83 -5.84
N SER A 18 28.49 -12.56 -5.33
CA SER A 18 28.77 -13.93 -5.76
C SER A 18 27.55 -14.83 -5.51
N PRO A 19 27.28 -15.85 -6.34
CA PRO A 19 26.14 -16.75 -6.12
C PRO A 19 26.14 -17.41 -4.73
N GLY A 20 27.31 -17.72 -4.18
CA GLY A 20 27.45 -18.33 -2.85
C GLY A 20 27.05 -17.39 -1.71
N ASP A 21 27.41 -16.10 -1.80
CA ASP A 21 27.07 -15.11 -0.77
C ASP A 21 25.65 -14.54 -0.97
N LEU A 22 25.15 -14.54 -2.20
CA LEU A 22 23.86 -13.94 -2.56
C LEU A 22 22.69 -14.59 -1.82
N ASP A 23 22.72 -15.90 -1.64
CA ASP A 23 21.67 -16.62 -0.91
C ASP A 23 21.65 -16.24 0.57
N GLU A 24 22.83 -16.07 1.20
CA GLU A 24 22.93 -15.65 2.60
C GLU A 24 22.51 -14.19 2.78
N VAL A 25 22.93 -13.31 1.88
CA VAL A 25 22.48 -11.91 1.84
C VAL A 25 20.97 -11.85 1.67
N ARG A 26 20.38 -12.68 0.79
CA ARG A 26 18.93 -12.73 0.61
C ARG A 26 18.21 -13.27 1.84
N ARG A 27 18.76 -14.29 2.49
CA ARG A 27 18.20 -14.86 3.73
C ARG A 27 18.08 -13.80 4.82
N ILE A 28 19.10 -12.96 4.99
CA ILE A 28 19.12 -11.89 6.00
C ILE A 28 18.19 -10.74 5.60
N LEU A 29 18.29 -10.27 4.35
CA LEU A 29 17.56 -9.08 3.90
C LEU A 29 16.07 -9.34 3.60
N TYR A 30 15.70 -10.53 3.14
CA TYR A 30 14.33 -10.85 2.70
C TYR A 30 13.68 -11.95 3.53
N GLY A 31 14.43 -12.70 4.36
CA GLY A 31 13.93 -13.85 5.10
C GLY A 31 13.90 -15.12 4.24
N LYS A 32 12.95 -16.02 4.52
CA LYS A 32 12.78 -17.25 3.74
C LYS A 32 12.57 -16.91 2.25
N GLN A 33 13.31 -17.58 1.38
CA GLN A 33 13.18 -17.37 -0.05
C GLN A 33 11.79 -17.78 -0.54
N THR A 34 11.10 -16.86 -1.19
CA THR A 34 9.78 -17.12 -1.78
C THR A 34 9.92 -17.81 -3.13
N ARG A 35 9.06 -18.79 -3.41
CA ARG A 35 8.97 -19.39 -4.75
C ARG A 35 8.43 -18.35 -5.74
N LYS A 36 8.97 -18.31 -6.96
CA LYS A 36 8.42 -17.48 -8.03
C LYS A 36 7.06 -18.03 -8.46
N LEU A 37 6.13 -17.13 -8.76
CA LEU A 37 4.82 -17.50 -9.30
C LEU A 37 4.92 -17.53 -10.84
N ASP A 38 4.54 -18.65 -11.43
CA ASP A 38 4.48 -18.80 -12.88
C ASP A 38 3.22 -18.13 -13.44
N PHE A 39 3.39 -17.43 -14.57
CA PHE A 39 2.31 -16.70 -15.21
C PHE A 39 1.91 -17.33 -16.54
N PRO A 40 0.63 -17.24 -16.95
CA PRO A 40 0.24 -17.55 -18.31
C PRO A 40 1.02 -16.69 -19.31
N GLN A 41 1.45 -17.29 -20.43
CA GLN A 41 2.19 -16.58 -21.48
C GLN A 41 1.42 -15.34 -21.99
N SER A 42 0.09 -15.44 -22.08
CA SER A 42 -0.76 -14.31 -22.46
C SER A 42 -0.67 -13.12 -21.51
N ALA A 43 -0.46 -13.35 -20.21
CA ALA A 43 -0.30 -12.29 -19.23
C ALA A 43 1.09 -11.64 -19.33
N THR A 44 2.14 -12.43 -19.54
CA THR A 44 3.50 -11.91 -19.74
C THR A 44 3.60 -11.11 -21.04
N ASP A 45 2.99 -11.60 -22.12
CA ASP A 45 2.98 -10.91 -23.41
C ASP A 45 2.20 -9.59 -23.31
N ALA A 46 1.02 -9.61 -22.66
CA ALA A 46 0.22 -8.40 -22.45
C ALA A 46 0.96 -7.37 -21.59
N ALA A 47 1.66 -7.79 -20.53
CA ALA A 47 2.45 -6.87 -19.69
C ALA A 47 3.61 -6.25 -20.48
N ALA A 48 4.29 -7.05 -21.31
CA ALA A 48 5.38 -6.59 -22.16
C ALA A 48 4.89 -5.60 -23.23
N GLU A 49 3.81 -5.93 -23.95
CA GLU A 49 3.19 -5.08 -24.97
C GLU A 49 2.73 -3.74 -24.39
N ARG A 50 2.13 -3.78 -23.19
CA ARG A 50 1.63 -2.60 -22.48
C ARG A 50 2.73 -1.87 -21.69
N GLY A 51 3.95 -2.38 -21.66
CA GLY A 51 5.11 -1.72 -21.05
C GLY A 51 5.01 -1.51 -19.54
N PHE A 52 4.76 -2.56 -18.76
CA PHE A 52 4.91 -2.54 -17.30
C PHE A 52 5.51 -3.84 -16.77
N ASP A 53 6.10 -3.80 -15.58
CA ASP A 53 6.73 -4.96 -14.97
C ASP A 53 5.69 -5.92 -14.41
N LEU A 54 5.87 -7.22 -14.62
CA LEU A 54 5.04 -8.26 -14.01
C LEU A 54 5.94 -9.17 -13.16
N GLN A 55 5.72 -9.17 -11.86
CA GLN A 55 6.47 -10.01 -10.91
C GLN A 55 5.55 -10.83 -10.03
N GLY A 56 6.03 -12.00 -9.61
CA GLY A 56 5.24 -13.03 -8.95
C GLY A 56 5.98 -13.76 -7.84
N CYS A 57 5.34 -13.92 -6.69
CA CYS A 57 5.89 -14.71 -5.57
C CYS A 57 4.80 -15.51 -4.85
N VAL A 58 5.22 -16.55 -4.12
CA VAL A 58 4.35 -17.43 -3.34
C VAL A 58 4.84 -17.51 -1.90
N PHE A 59 3.90 -17.36 -0.97
CA PHE A 59 4.07 -17.51 0.48
C PHE A 59 3.20 -18.69 0.95
N GLU A 60 3.86 -19.77 1.32
CA GLU A 60 3.23 -21.04 1.68
C GLU A 60 3.13 -21.20 3.20
N ALA A 61 2.05 -21.83 3.65
CA ALA A 61 1.91 -22.30 5.03
C ALA A 61 2.14 -23.81 5.10
N SER A 62 2.41 -24.32 6.31
CA SER A 62 2.44 -25.77 6.54
C SER A 62 1.03 -26.36 6.37
N SER A 63 0.94 -27.61 5.91
CA SER A 63 -0.37 -28.28 5.82
C SER A 63 -1.00 -28.48 7.19
N GLU A 64 -2.31 -28.22 7.32
CA GLU A 64 -3.07 -28.46 8.54
C GLU A 64 -4.03 -29.63 8.37
N GLN A 65 -4.18 -30.44 9.42
CA GLN A 65 -5.08 -31.61 9.38
C GLN A 65 -6.57 -31.22 9.43
N LEU A 66 -6.90 -30.10 10.09
CA LEU A 66 -8.28 -29.68 10.33
C LEU A 66 -8.76 -28.56 9.40
N ARG A 67 -7.87 -27.96 8.62
CA ARG A 67 -8.18 -26.81 7.77
C ARG A 67 -7.51 -26.95 6.42
N LEU A 68 -8.29 -26.68 5.39
CA LEU A 68 -7.76 -26.57 4.04
C LEU A 68 -6.87 -25.32 3.91
N PRO A 69 -5.87 -25.34 3.01
CA PRO A 69 -5.12 -24.15 2.62
C PRO A 69 -6.06 -23.00 2.22
N ARG A 70 -5.80 -21.79 2.69
CA ARG A 70 -6.60 -20.60 2.36
C ARG A 70 -5.81 -19.73 1.39
N ILE A 71 -5.68 -20.22 0.17
CA ILE A 71 -4.88 -19.57 -0.87
C ILE A 71 -5.62 -18.37 -1.45
N VAL A 72 -4.95 -17.22 -1.47
CA VAL A 72 -5.43 -15.97 -2.06
C VAL A 72 -4.32 -15.32 -2.88
N ARG A 73 -4.67 -14.77 -4.06
CA ARG A 73 -3.76 -13.95 -4.86
C ARG A 73 -4.08 -12.48 -4.69
N VAL A 74 -3.10 -11.71 -4.25
CA VAL A 74 -3.17 -10.23 -4.18
C VAL A 74 -2.37 -9.61 -5.33
N GLY A 75 -2.89 -8.53 -5.90
CA GLY A 75 -2.24 -7.73 -6.93
C GLY A 75 -1.98 -6.31 -6.44
N LEU A 76 -0.71 -5.89 -6.45
CA LEU A 76 -0.27 -4.55 -6.06
C LEU A 76 0.09 -3.79 -7.34
N ILE A 77 -0.56 -2.65 -7.58
CA ILE A 77 -0.31 -1.81 -8.76
C ILE A 77 0.41 -0.53 -8.37
N GLN A 78 1.59 -0.33 -8.93
CA GLN A 78 2.30 0.96 -8.93
C GLN A 78 2.34 1.52 -10.35
N ASN A 79 2.11 2.82 -10.50
CA ASN A 79 2.14 3.48 -11.79
C ASN A 79 2.48 4.97 -11.71
N LYS A 80 3.02 5.50 -12.80
CA LYS A 80 3.23 6.93 -13.04
C LYS A 80 1.91 7.62 -13.38
N ILE A 81 1.91 8.95 -13.31
CA ILE A 81 0.91 9.75 -14.04
C ILE A 81 1.13 9.59 -15.55
N VAL A 82 0.04 9.68 -16.33
CA VAL A 82 0.07 9.42 -17.78
C VAL A 82 0.20 10.71 -18.59
N LEU A 83 -0.50 11.76 -18.16
CA LEU A 83 -0.50 13.06 -18.82
C LEU A 83 0.20 14.10 -17.92
N PRO A 84 0.71 15.20 -18.49
CA PRO A 84 1.25 16.32 -17.72
C PRO A 84 0.27 16.84 -16.67
N THR A 85 0.79 17.34 -15.55
CA THR A 85 -0.04 17.75 -14.40
C THR A 85 -0.93 18.97 -14.70
N ASP A 86 -0.66 19.70 -15.78
CA ASP A 86 -1.39 20.87 -16.26
C ASP A 86 -2.41 20.56 -17.38
N ALA A 87 -2.52 19.31 -17.83
CA ALA A 87 -3.58 18.87 -18.72
C ALA A 87 -4.98 18.98 -18.04
N PRO A 88 -6.09 18.97 -18.80
CA PRO A 88 -7.42 18.98 -18.19
C PRO A 88 -7.61 17.81 -17.20
N VAL A 89 -8.12 18.09 -16.00
CA VAL A 89 -8.22 17.11 -14.89
C VAL A 89 -8.97 15.85 -15.30
N LEU A 90 -10.04 15.98 -16.09
CA LEU A 90 -10.82 14.84 -16.57
C LEU A 90 -10.02 13.93 -17.51
N ASP A 91 -9.18 14.51 -18.37
CA ASP A 91 -8.32 13.74 -19.28
C ASP A 91 -7.24 13.00 -18.50
N GLN A 92 -6.67 13.64 -17.48
CA GLN A 92 -5.70 13.01 -16.59
C GLN A 92 -6.31 11.80 -15.85
N ILE A 93 -7.53 11.96 -15.32
CA ILE A 93 -8.27 10.87 -14.68
C ILE A 93 -8.57 9.74 -15.67
N ALA A 94 -9.07 10.07 -16.86
CA ALA A 94 -9.41 9.09 -17.90
C ALA A 94 -8.17 8.29 -18.35
N ALA A 95 -7.03 8.97 -18.50
CA ALA A 95 -5.76 8.33 -18.86
C ALA A 95 -5.29 7.36 -17.76
N LEU A 96 -5.34 7.77 -16.49
CA LEU A 96 -5.03 6.89 -15.35
C LEU A 96 -6.00 5.69 -15.25
N HIS A 97 -7.28 5.91 -15.51
CA HIS A 97 -8.29 4.85 -15.55
C HIS A 97 -8.03 3.81 -16.62
N LYS A 98 -7.65 4.27 -17.81
CA LYS A 98 -7.27 3.39 -18.91
C LYS A 98 -6.04 2.58 -18.51
N ARG A 99 -4.99 3.26 -18.02
CA ARG A 99 -3.73 2.63 -17.62
C ARG A 99 -3.91 1.58 -16.52
N VAL A 100 -4.57 1.93 -15.42
CA VAL A 100 -4.81 0.98 -14.32
C VAL A 100 -5.76 -0.13 -14.77
N GLY A 101 -6.75 0.17 -15.63
CA GLY A 101 -7.62 -0.85 -16.23
C GLY A 101 -6.85 -1.90 -17.02
N GLU A 102 -5.89 -1.49 -17.83
CA GLU A 102 -5.00 -2.38 -18.59
C GLU A 102 -4.15 -3.28 -17.67
N ILE A 103 -3.69 -2.76 -16.53
CA ILE A 103 -2.92 -3.56 -15.56
C ILE A 103 -3.84 -4.54 -14.81
N VAL A 104 -5.06 -4.11 -14.44
CA VAL A 104 -6.06 -4.97 -13.78
C VAL A 104 -6.48 -6.13 -14.69
N GLU A 105 -6.55 -5.93 -16.00
CA GLU A 105 -6.80 -7.02 -16.96
C GLU A 105 -5.75 -8.12 -16.87
N VAL A 106 -4.46 -7.75 -16.80
CA VAL A 106 -3.37 -8.72 -16.63
C VAL A 106 -3.42 -9.38 -15.25
N ALA A 107 -3.74 -8.63 -14.19
CA ALA A 107 -3.98 -9.20 -12.87
C ALA A 107 -5.10 -10.26 -12.90
N ALA A 108 -6.17 -10.02 -13.65
CA ALA A 108 -7.25 -10.98 -13.84
C ALA A 108 -6.79 -12.24 -14.60
N MET A 109 -5.97 -12.09 -15.65
CA MET A 109 -5.38 -13.23 -16.38
C MET A 109 -4.52 -14.11 -15.46
N CYS A 110 -3.87 -13.51 -14.46
CA CYS A 110 -3.07 -14.20 -13.46
C CYS A 110 -3.88 -14.71 -12.24
N GLY A 111 -5.21 -14.59 -12.25
CA GLY A 111 -6.07 -15.11 -11.19
C GLY A 111 -6.04 -14.30 -9.89
N VAL A 112 -5.72 -13.00 -9.94
CA VAL A 112 -5.76 -12.13 -8.76
C VAL A 112 -7.18 -12.05 -8.18
N ASN A 113 -7.29 -12.26 -6.87
CA ASN A 113 -8.54 -12.18 -6.12
C ASN A 113 -8.78 -10.80 -5.50
N ILE A 114 -7.70 -10.10 -5.11
CA ILE A 114 -7.76 -8.78 -4.48
C ILE A 114 -6.73 -7.87 -5.13
N VAL A 115 -7.16 -6.78 -5.75
CA VAL A 115 -6.24 -5.77 -6.31
C VAL A 115 -6.29 -4.49 -5.48
N CYS A 116 -5.11 -3.90 -5.23
CA CYS A 116 -4.99 -2.61 -4.56
C CYS A 116 -4.15 -1.65 -5.39
N PHE A 117 -4.63 -0.42 -5.50
CA PHE A 117 -3.94 0.68 -6.16
C PHE A 117 -3.12 1.49 -5.16
N GLN A 118 -2.18 2.31 -5.65
CA GLN A 118 -1.42 3.26 -4.85
C GLN A 118 -2.29 4.40 -4.26
N GLU A 119 -1.70 5.21 -3.36
CA GLU A 119 -2.43 6.33 -2.77
C GLU A 119 -2.83 7.38 -3.81
N ALA A 120 -4.07 7.85 -3.71
CA ALA A 120 -4.65 8.86 -4.59
C ALA A 120 -4.35 8.54 -6.07
N TRP A 121 -4.48 7.27 -6.46
CA TRP A 121 -4.01 6.74 -7.74
C TRP A 121 -4.58 7.49 -8.95
N SER A 122 -5.75 8.09 -8.79
CA SER A 122 -6.43 8.83 -9.84
C SER A 122 -6.16 10.33 -9.85
N LYS A 123 -5.07 10.77 -9.23
CA LYS A 123 -4.73 12.19 -9.06
C LYS A 123 -3.30 12.48 -9.48
N SER A 124 -3.14 13.66 -10.06
CA SER A 124 -1.88 14.34 -10.36
C SER A 124 -1.70 15.65 -9.57
N ASN A 125 -2.73 16.50 -9.42
CA ASN A 125 -2.60 17.82 -8.74
C ASN A 125 -3.67 18.10 -7.65
N PRO A 126 -3.31 18.28 -6.36
CA PRO A 126 -4.25 18.54 -5.27
C PRO A 126 -5.17 19.75 -5.42
N SER A 127 -4.64 20.89 -5.88
CA SER A 127 -5.36 22.17 -5.86
C SER A 127 -6.41 22.27 -6.97
N LEU A 128 -6.11 21.73 -8.15
CA LEU A 128 -7.02 21.71 -9.30
C LEU A 128 -8.17 20.71 -9.13
N LEU A 129 -7.97 19.70 -8.30
CA LEU A 129 -8.91 18.59 -8.16
C LEU A 129 -10.08 18.89 -7.23
N MET A 130 -10.03 19.93 -6.39
CA MET A 130 -11.11 20.24 -5.44
C MET A 130 -12.49 20.25 -6.12
N ASN A 131 -12.61 20.78 -7.34
CA ASN A 131 -13.90 20.86 -8.04
C ASN A 131 -14.37 19.55 -8.69
N TYR A 132 -13.55 18.50 -8.75
CA TYR A 132 -13.82 17.25 -9.47
C TYR A 132 -13.82 16.00 -8.59
N ILE A 133 -13.84 16.20 -7.26
CA ILE A 133 -13.73 15.12 -6.29
C ILE A 133 -15.03 14.31 -6.24
N PRO A 134 -14.98 12.97 -6.42
CA PRO A 134 -16.18 12.14 -6.45
C PRO A 134 -16.84 12.04 -5.08
N ASN A 135 -18.19 12.05 -5.08
CA ASN A 135 -18.98 11.57 -3.95
C ASN A 135 -19.04 10.03 -3.99
N ILE A 136 -18.73 9.36 -2.88
CA ILE A 136 -18.86 7.89 -2.74
C ILE A 136 -20.31 7.58 -2.32
N PRO A 137 -21.02 6.62 -2.95
CA PRO A 137 -20.55 5.63 -3.94
C PRO A 137 -20.82 6.00 -5.41
N LYS A 138 -21.34 7.20 -5.69
CA LYS A 138 -21.91 7.56 -7.00
C LYS A 138 -20.89 8.09 -8.03
N GLY A 139 -19.66 8.37 -7.61
CA GLY A 139 -18.61 8.94 -8.44
C GLY A 139 -18.12 8.02 -9.57
N HIS A 140 -17.60 8.64 -10.64
CA HIS A 140 -17.07 7.95 -11.82
C HIS A 140 -15.94 6.94 -11.46
N GLN A 141 -15.11 7.26 -10.46
CA GLN A 141 -14.08 6.36 -9.92
C GLN A 141 -14.68 5.07 -9.35
N SER A 142 -15.73 5.21 -8.54
CA SER A 142 -16.44 4.08 -7.94
C SER A 142 -17.07 3.22 -9.04
N ARG A 143 -17.65 3.81 -10.10
CA ARG A 143 -18.25 3.06 -11.23
C ARG A 143 -17.24 2.19 -11.98
N LYS A 144 -16.05 2.70 -12.30
CA LYS A 144 -15.00 1.89 -12.96
C LYS A 144 -14.55 0.74 -12.05
N CYS A 145 -14.37 1.00 -10.75
CA CYS A 145 -14.01 -0.04 -9.78
C CYS A 145 -15.11 -1.10 -9.64
N HIS A 146 -16.39 -0.71 -9.61
CA HIS A 146 -17.53 -1.66 -9.62
C HIS A 146 -17.49 -2.57 -10.84
N PHE A 147 -17.26 -1.99 -12.03
CA PHE A 147 -17.19 -2.73 -13.28
C PHE A 147 -16.04 -3.75 -13.26
N LEU A 148 -14.83 -3.30 -12.90
CA LEU A 148 -13.65 -4.19 -12.83
C LEU A 148 -13.85 -5.31 -11.81
N ALA A 149 -14.34 -4.98 -10.61
CA ALA A 149 -14.59 -5.96 -9.56
C ALA A 149 -15.58 -7.04 -10.00
N LYS A 150 -16.72 -6.64 -10.58
CA LYS A 150 -17.75 -7.57 -11.05
C LYS A 150 -17.29 -8.38 -12.27
N LYS A 151 -16.63 -7.73 -13.24
CA LYS A 151 -16.18 -8.36 -14.48
C LYS A 151 -15.18 -9.48 -14.20
N TYR A 152 -14.28 -9.28 -13.25
CA TYR A 152 -13.18 -10.21 -12.97
C TYR A 152 -13.34 -10.99 -11.66
N ASN A 153 -14.50 -10.88 -10.99
CA ASN A 153 -14.76 -11.52 -9.69
C ASN A 153 -13.64 -11.27 -8.67
N MET A 154 -13.19 -10.02 -8.57
CA MET A 154 -12.09 -9.61 -7.68
C MET A 154 -12.50 -8.47 -6.76
N VAL A 155 -11.94 -8.42 -5.56
CA VAL A 155 -12.05 -7.27 -4.67
C VAL A 155 -11.13 -6.17 -5.17
N VAL A 156 -11.62 -4.92 -5.18
CA VAL A 156 -10.84 -3.73 -5.59
C VAL A 156 -10.72 -2.78 -4.40
N VAL A 157 -9.49 -2.47 -4.00
CA VAL A 157 -9.16 -1.45 -3.01
C VAL A 157 -8.69 -0.19 -3.73
N SER A 158 -9.45 0.89 -3.60
CA SER A 158 -9.28 2.13 -4.39
C SER A 158 -9.06 3.35 -3.47
N PRO A 159 -7.81 3.77 -3.25
CA PRO A 159 -7.47 4.98 -2.50
C PRO A 159 -7.70 6.25 -3.34
N ILE A 160 -8.62 7.10 -2.91
CA ILE A 160 -9.05 8.31 -3.61
C ILE A 160 -9.12 9.51 -2.66
N LEU A 161 -9.16 10.70 -3.24
CA LEU A 161 -9.65 11.89 -2.55
C LEU A 161 -11.18 11.83 -2.58
N GLU A 162 -11.82 11.91 -1.42
CA GLU A 162 -13.27 11.90 -1.24
C GLU A 162 -13.77 13.32 -0.94
N ARG A 163 -14.94 13.66 -1.47
CA ARG A 163 -15.72 14.82 -1.05
C ARG A 163 -17.00 14.33 -0.38
N ASP A 164 -17.14 14.64 0.90
CA ASP A 164 -18.29 14.23 1.70
C ASP A 164 -19.39 15.28 1.62
N GLU A 165 -20.27 15.15 0.61
CA GLU A 165 -21.37 16.10 0.37
C GLU A 165 -22.36 16.19 1.55
N ILE A 166 -22.52 15.11 2.31
CA ILE A 166 -23.43 15.06 3.46
C ILE A 166 -22.88 15.94 4.59
N HIS A 167 -21.56 15.98 4.76
CA HIS A 167 -20.89 16.76 5.80
C HIS A 167 -20.27 18.04 5.22
N GLY A 168 -21.08 18.84 4.51
CA GLY A 168 -20.67 20.17 4.05
C GLY A 168 -19.58 20.18 2.97
N GLY A 169 -19.37 19.06 2.28
CA GLY A 169 -18.37 18.95 1.22
C GLY A 169 -16.93 18.82 1.74
N THR A 170 -16.71 18.42 3.00
CA THR A 170 -15.36 18.20 3.55
C THR A 170 -14.59 17.17 2.72
N LEU A 171 -13.30 17.43 2.53
CA LEU A 171 -12.41 16.55 1.80
C LEU A 171 -11.73 15.53 2.71
N TRP A 172 -11.50 14.33 2.20
CA TRP A 172 -10.89 13.22 2.95
C TRP A 172 -9.98 12.38 2.07
N ASN A 173 -8.84 11.94 2.58
CA ASN A 173 -8.07 10.87 1.97
C ASN A 173 -8.65 9.51 2.39
N THR A 174 -9.16 8.75 1.41
CA THR A 174 -10.08 7.63 1.67
C THR A 174 -9.75 6.43 0.80
N ALA A 175 -9.71 5.24 1.38
CA ALA A 175 -9.73 3.98 0.64
C ALA A 175 -11.14 3.41 0.60
N VAL A 176 -11.64 3.14 -0.61
CA VAL A 176 -12.92 2.46 -0.85
C VAL A 176 -12.65 0.99 -1.15
N VAL A 177 -13.40 0.10 -0.50
CA VAL A 177 -13.32 -1.34 -0.74
C VAL A 177 -14.57 -1.79 -1.50
N VAL A 178 -14.37 -2.32 -2.70
CA VAL A 178 -15.41 -2.88 -3.56
C VAL A 178 -15.30 -4.39 -3.55
N SER A 179 -16.37 -5.08 -3.16
CA SER A 179 -16.47 -6.54 -3.22
C SER A 179 -16.40 -7.05 -4.66
N ASN A 180 -15.94 -8.29 -4.83
CA ASN A 180 -16.02 -9.06 -6.07
C ASN A 180 -17.43 -9.14 -6.68
N SER A 181 -18.50 -8.90 -5.92
CA SER A 181 -19.86 -8.79 -6.46
C SER A 181 -20.11 -7.46 -7.21
N GLY A 182 -19.16 -6.52 -7.16
CA GLY A 182 -19.30 -5.13 -7.63
C GLY A 182 -19.97 -4.19 -6.63
N LYS A 183 -20.30 -4.62 -5.41
CA LYS A 183 -20.91 -3.76 -4.37
C LYS A 183 -19.83 -3.09 -3.53
N VAL A 184 -20.04 -1.84 -3.11
CA VAL A 184 -19.18 -1.19 -2.11
C VAL A 184 -19.40 -1.85 -0.76
N LEU A 185 -18.34 -2.39 -0.16
CA LEU A 185 -18.37 -2.89 1.23
C LEU A 185 -18.31 -1.74 2.23
N GLY A 186 -17.53 -0.71 1.90
CA GLY A 186 -17.42 0.50 2.69
C GLY A 186 -16.18 1.29 2.33
N LYS A 187 -15.79 2.18 3.26
CA LYS A 187 -14.62 3.05 3.15
C LYS A 187 -13.87 3.16 4.48
N THR A 188 -12.58 3.47 4.41
CA THR A 188 -11.75 3.86 5.55
C THR A 188 -10.96 5.12 5.20
N ARG A 189 -10.80 6.05 6.15
CA ARG A 189 -10.13 7.35 5.97
C ARG A 189 -8.75 7.32 6.61
N LYS A 190 -7.85 8.15 6.10
CA LYS A 190 -6.45 8.23 6.55
C LYS A 190 -6.39 8.73 8.00
N ASN A 191 -6.00 7.85 8.93
CA ASN A 191 -5.96 8.18 10.37
C ASN A 191 -4.87 9.21 10.71
N HIS A 192 -3.72 9.14 10.05
CA HIS A 192 -2.56 9.99 10.34
C HIS A 192 -2.24 10.88 9.13
N ILE A 193 -2.35 12.19 9.30
CA ILE A 193 -2.13 13.18 8.24
C ILE A 193 -0.74 13.80 8.36
N PRO A 194 0.11 13.70 7.33
CA PRO A 194 1.43 14.34 7.34
C PRO A 194 1.33 15.86 7.27
N ARG A 195 2.35 16.49 7.86
CA ARG A 195 2.59 17.94 7.88
C ARG A 195 4.06 18.26 7.59
N VAL A 196 4.74 17.42 6.80
CA VAL A 196 6.20 17.41 6.66
C VAL A 196 6.63 17.66 5.21
N GLY A 197 7.53 18.64 5.01
CA GLY A 197 8.09 18.95 3.70
C GLY A 197 7.01 19.26 2.66
N ASP A 198 7.10 18.60 1.50
CA ASP A 198 6.11 18.72 0.41
C ASP A 198 4.78 18.00 0.71
N PHE A 199 4.75 17.13 1.73
CA PHE A 199 3.55 16.41 2.16
C PHE A 199 2.71 17.26 3.12
N ASN A 200 2.29 18.44 2.65
CA ASN A 200 1.40 19.37 3.34
C ASN A 200 -0.07 18.94 3.23
N GLU A 201 -0.37 17.69 3.57
CA GLU A 201 -1.69 17.11 3.39
C GLU A 201 -2.76 17.71 4.31
N SER A 202 -2.36 18.14 5.51
CA SER A 202 -3.28 18.75 6.49
C SER A 202 -3.96 20.03 6.01
N THR A 203 -3.44 20.67 4.96
CA THR A 203 -4.08 21.81 4.29
C THR A 203 -5.35 21.39 3.54
N TYR A 204 -5.46 20.12 3.14
CA TYR A 204 -6.53 19.62 2.29
C TYR A 204 -7.58 18.82 3.05
N TYR A 205 -7.19 18.08 4.09
CA TYR A 205 -8.09 17.18 4.84
C TYR A 205 -7.59 16.90 6.26
N MET A 206 -8.53 16.50 7.13
CA MET A 206 -8.30 16.23 8.55
C MET A 206 -8.08 14.73 8.83
N GLU A 207 -7.63 14.42 10.05
CA GLU A 207 -7.48 13.05 10.56
C GLU A 207 -8.79 12.25 10.45
N GLY A 208 -8.69 11.03 9.93
CA GLY A 208 -9.81 10.16 9.64
C GLY A 208 -10.67 9.82 10.86
N ASN A 209 -11.98 9.79 10.66
CA ASN A 209 -12.97 9.49 11.70
C ASN A 209 -13.64 8.10 11.54
N THR A 210 -13.04 7.19 10.76
CA THR A 210 -13.59 5.85 10.50
C THR A 210 -13.04 4.77 11.43
N GLY A 211 -12.06 5.09 12.27
CA GLY A 211 -11.32 4.13 13.07
C GLY A 211 -10.52 3.14 12.22
N HIS A 212 -10.30 1.93 12.74
CA HIS A 212 -9.46 0.91 12.13
C HIS A 212 -10.30 -0.23 11.51
N ARG A 213 -11.06 0.08 10.47
CA ARG A 213 -12.01 -0.89 9.86
C ARG A 213 -11.28 -2.07 9.20
N VAL A 214 -11.81 -3.27 9.45
CA VAL A 214 -11.46 -4.51 8.75
C VAL A 214 -12.65 -4.95 7.91
N PHE A 215 -12.40 -5.26 6.65
CA PHE A 215 -13.41 -5.67 5.68
C PHE A 215 -13.35 -7.18 5.50
N GLN A 216 -14.41 -7.88 5.92
CA GLN A 216 -14.57 -9.29 5.62
C GLN A 216 -14.94 -9.45 4.14
N THR A 217 -14.08 -10.12 3.38
CA THR A 217 -14.35 -10.51 2.00
C THR A 217 -14.43 -12.03 1.89
N GLN A 218 -14.83 -12.56 0.74
CA GLN A 218 -14.72 -14.00 0.48
C GLN A 218 -13.26 -14.49 0.41
N PHE A 219 -12.32 -13.58 0.22
CA PHE A 219 -10.89 -13.86 0.03
C PHE A 219 -10.04 -13.52 1.28
N GLY A 220 -10.67 -13.29 2.43
CA GLY A 220 -10.01 -12.95 3.69
C GLY A 220 -10.43 -11.60 4.28
N LYS A 221 -9.94 -11.34 5.49
CA LYS A 221 -10.13 -10.09 6.23
C LYS A 221 -9.05 -9.09 5.85
N ILE A 222 -9.43 -8.01 5.18
CA ILE A 222 -8.49 -6.99 4.70
C ILE A 222 -8.65 -5.66 5.42
N ALA A 223 -7.56 -4.94 5.56
CA ALA A 223 -7.52 -3.57 6.06
C ALA A 223 -6.68 -2.67 5.14
N VAL A 224 -6.79 -1.36 5.32
CA VAL A 224 -6.02 -0.38 4.54
C VAL A 224 -5.41 0.66 5.48
N ASN A 225 -4.10 0.58 5.67
CA ASN A 225 -3.32 1.59 6.36
C ASN A 225 -2.80 2.62 5.35
N ILE A 226 -3.41 3.80 5.28
CA ILE A 226 -3.11 4.75 4.19
C ILE A 226 -1.83 5.55 4.48
N CYS A 227 -0.83 5.38 3.61
CA CYS A 227 0.39 6.18 3.49
C CYS A 227 1.11 6.49 4.81
N TYR A 228 0.99 7.72 5.34
CA TYR A 228 1.71 8.19 6.52
C TYR A 228 1.34 7.42 7.80
N GLY A 229 0.20 6.72 7.78
CA GLY A 229 -0.12 5.72 8.81
C GLY A 229 0.90 4.58 8.90
N ARG A 230 1.81 4.41 7.92
CA ARG A 230 2.92 3.46 7.96
C ARG A 230 3.89 3.70 9.12
N HIS A 231 4.09 4.95 9.50
CA HIS A 231 5.03 5.36 10.55
C HIS A 231 4.52 5.11 11.96
N HIS A 232 3.28 4.64 12.11
CA HIS A 232 2.59 4.54 13.40
C HIS A 232 2.33 3.07 13.73
N PRO A 233 3.19 2.42 14.54
CA PRO A 233 3.00 1.01 14.94
C PRO A 233 1.61 0.73 15.53
N LEU A 234 1.06 1.67 16.32
CA LEU A 234 -0.28 1.55 16.90
C LEU A 234 -1.40 1.48 15.84
N ASN A 235 -1.24 2.14 14.69
CA ASN A 235 -2.23 2.10 13.61
C ASN A 235 -2.27 0.71 12.95
N TRP A 236 -1.10 0.11 12.70
CA TRP A 236 -0.99 -1.28 12.22
C TRP A 236 -1.56 -2.27 13.25
N PHE A 237 -1.18 -2.08 14.51
CA PHE A 237 -1.66 -2.88 15.63
C PHE A 237 -3.17 -2.91 15.71
N MET A 238 -3.84 -1.76 15.62
CA MET A 238 -5.30 -1.70 15.74
C MET A 238 -6.03 -2.41 14.60
N TYR A 239 -5.51 -2.39 13.36
CA TYR A 239 -6.08 -3.21 12.28
C TYR A 239 -5.94 -4.71 12.55
N SER A 240 -4.80 -5.13 13.07
CA SER A 240 -4.55 -6.53 13.43
C SER A 240 -5.35 -6.98 14.65
N MET A 241 -5.56 -6.12 15.65
CA MET A 241 -6.46 -6.38 16.78
C MET A 241 -7.91 -6.56 16.34
N ASN A 242 -8.32 -5.85 15.29
CA ASN A 242 -9.62 -6.03 14.65
C ASN A 242 -9.66 -7.26 13.70
N GLY A 243 -8.59 -8.06 13.65
CA GLY A 243 -8.53 -9.34 12.95
C GLY A 243 -8.14 -9.28 11.48
N ALA A 244 -7.44 -8.23 11.04
CA ALA A 244 -6.91 -8.17 9.68
C ALA A 244 -5.90 -9.30 9.41
N GLU A 245 -6.09 -10.00 8.28
CA GLU A 245 -5.15 -11.01 7.76
C GLU A 245 -4.20 -10.41 6.72
N ILE A 246 -4.68 -9.42 5.97
CA ILE A 246 -3.90 -8.64 5.00
C ILE A 246 -4.12 -7.15 5.25
N ILE A 247 -3.05 -6.38 5.40
CA ILE A 247 -3.10 -4.92 5.53
C ILE A 247 -2.41 -4.29 4.32
N PHE A 248 -3.20 -3.65 3.46
CA PHE A 248 -2.68 -2.86 2.34
C PHE A 248 -2.17 -1.51 2.85
N ASN A 249 -1.03 -1.08 2.32
CA ASN A 249 -0.44 0.23 2.60
C ASN A 249 -0.19 1.02 1.31
N PRO A 250 -1.25 1.59 0.73
CA PRO A 250 -1.13 2.48 -0.41
C PRO A 250 -0.47 3.79 0.02
N SER A 251 0.61 4.15 -0.67
CA SER A 251 1.45 5.30 -0.34
C SER A 251 1.80 6.10 -1.59
N ALA A 252 2.12 7.37 -1.38
CA ALA A 252 2.84 8.22 -2.31
C ALA A 252 3.93 8.93 -1.49
N THR A 253 5.19 8.52 -1.63
CA THR A 253 6.30 9.09 -0.86
C THR A 253 7.55 9.20 -1.71
N VAL A 254 8.34 10.26 -1.49
CA VAL A 254 9.54 10.60 -2.26
C VAL A 254 10.76 10.72 -1.35
N GLY A 255 11.94 10.71 -1.97
CA GLY A 255 13.16 11.26 -1.38
C GLY A 255 13.97 10.33 -0.49
N GLU A 256 15.21 10.77 -0.23
CA GLU A 256 16.26 10.01 0.44
C GLU A 256 16.00 9.75 1.92
N LEU A 257 15.25 10.63 2.61
CA LEU A 257 14.90 10.39 4.02
C LEU A 257 13.79 9.33 4.16
N SER A 258 12.87 9.26 3.20
CA SER A 258 11.75 8.32 3.28
C SER A 258 12.15 6.90 2.88
N GLU A 259 12.98 6.74 1.86
CA GLU A 259 13.25 5.43 1.24
C GLU A 259 13.91 4.42 2.21
N PRO A 260 14.85 4.80 3.10
CA PRO A 260 15.44 3.88 4.08
C PRO A 260 14.44 3.27 5.05
N MET A 261 13.31 3.94 5.32
CA MET A 261 12.24 3.42 6.17
C MET A 261 11.33 2.43 5.43
N TRP A 262 11.24 2.53 4.10
CA TRP A 262 10.34 1.71 3.28
C TRP A 262 10.49 0.20 3.47
N PRO A 263 11.70 -0.39 3.47
CA PRO A 263 11.85 -1.82 3.67
C PRO A 263 11.67 -2.28 5.14
N ILE A 264 11.51 -1.33 6.07
CA ILE A 264 11.47 -1.57 7.52
C ILE A 264 10.03 -1.57 8.03
N GLU A 265 9.26 -0.50 7.79
CA GLU A 265 8.03 -0.22 8.56
C GLU A 265 6.90 -1.23 8.29
N ALA A 266 6.54 -1.42 7.02
CA ALA A 266 5.49 -2.39 6.67
C ALA A 266 5.94 -3.83 6.98
N ARG A 267 7.22 -4.15 6.77
CA ARG A 267 7.77 -5.46 7.15
C ARG A 267 7.71 -5.71 8.66
N ASN A 268 8.08 -4.71 9.46
CA ASN A 268 7.97 -4.80 10.92
C ASN A 268 6.51 -4.96 11.34
N ALA A 269 5.59 -4.25 10.69
CA ALA A 269 4.16 -4.40 10.94
C ALA A 269 3.68 -5.84 10.64
N ALA A 270 4.12 -6.49 9.57
CA ALA A 270 3.79 -7.89 9.29
C ALA A 270 4.23 -8.83 10.42
N ILE A 271 5.48 -8.67 10.88
CA ILE A 271 6.10 -9.46 11.95
C ILE A 271 5.39 -9.24 13.28
N ALA A 272 5.24 -7.99 13.72
CA ALA A 272 4.70 -7.66 15.03
C ALA A 272 3.22 -8.07 15.20
N ASN A 273 2.49 -8.16 14.08
CA ASN A 273 1.05 -8.32 14.08
C ASN A 273 0.57 -9.67 13.54
N HIS A 274 1.48 -10.55 13.14
CA HIS A 274 1.18 -11.85 12.52
C HIS A 274 0.20 -11.74 11.36
N CYS A 275 0.40 -10.79 10.45
CA CYS A 275 -0.43 -10.61 9.26
C CYS A 275 0.43 -10.35 8.01
N PHE A 276 -0.17 -10.48 6.83
CA PHE A 276 0.48 -10.00 5.60
C PHE A 276 0.37 -8.48 5.50
N THR A 277 1.40 -7.83 4.98
CA THR A 277 1.36 -6.41 4.62
C THR A 277 1.73 -6.21 3.17
N CYS A 278 1.03 -5.29 2.50
CA CYS A 278 1.19 -5.02 1.07
C CYS A 278 1.53 -3.54 0.87
N ALA A 279 2.82 -3.20 0.82
CA ALA A 279 3.30 -1.83 0.67
C ALA A 279 3.33 -1.45 -0.81
N ILE A 280 2.64 -0.37 -1.18
CA ILE A 280 2.54 0.11 -2.56
C ILE A 280 2.96 1.57 -2.60
N ASN A 281 3.97 1.92 -3.37
CA ASN A 281 4.32 3.32 -3.61
C ASN A 281 4.08 3.70 -5.07
N ARG A 282 3.82 4.98 -5.29
CA ARG A 282 3.85 5.60 -6.62
C ARG A 282 5.24 5.49 -7.25
N VAL A 283 5.31 5.62 -8.57
CA VAL A 283 6.57 5.72 -9.33
C VAL A 283 6.63 6.98 -10.18
N GLY A 284 7.85 7.41 -10.51
CA GLY A 284 8.12 8.51 -11.43
C GLY A 284 8.27 9.85 -10.73
N THR A 285 8.45 10.90 -11.53
CA THR A 285 8.65 12.26 -11.06
C THR A 285 7.56 13.15 -11.64
N GLU A 286 6.96 13.99 -10.81
CA GLU A 286 5.86 14.87 -11.21
C GLU A 286 6.33 16.34 -11.21
N HIS A 287 6.00 17.07 -12.27
CA HIS A 287 6.30 18.50 -12.41
C HIS A 287 5.01 19.29 -12.39
N PHE A 288 4.95 20.37 -11.60
CA PHE A 288 3.81 21.25 -11.48
C PHE A 288 4.03 22.59 -12.18
N LYS A 289 2.97 23.16 -12.75
CA LYS A 289 3.02 24.43 -13.50
C LYS A 289 3.52 25.61 -12.67
N ASN A 290 3.11 25.69 -11.40
CA ASN A 290 3.50 26.78 -10.50
C ASN A 290 4.62 26.31 -9.59
N GLU A 291 5.57 27.20 -9.29
CA GLU A 291 6.61 26.92 -8.31
C GLU A 291 6.04 26.78 -6.89
N PHE A 292 6.69 25.95 -6.08
CA PHE A 292 6.43 25.80 -4.66
C PHE A 292 7.75 25.62 -3.89
N THR A 293 7.68 25.63 -2.56
CA THR A 293 8.83 25.42 -1.67
C THR A 293 8.53 24.26 -0.71
N SER A 294 9.58 23.53 -0.32
CA SER A 294 9.48 22.34 0.55
C SER A 294 9.69 22.65 2.04
N GLY A 295 9.82 23.93 2.42
CA GLY A 295 10.09 24.33 3.81
C GLY A 295 11.48 23.96 4.33
N ASP A 296 12.43 23.65 3.46
CA ASP A 296 13.80 23.22 3.77
C ASP A 296 14.86 24.31 3.53
N GLY A 297 14.43 25.54 3.24
CA GLY A 297 15.30 26.68 2.93
C GLY A 297 15.90 26.67 1.51
N ARG A 298 15.55 25.68 0.66
CA ARG A 298 15.96 25.68 -0.75
C ARG A 298 15.09 26.61 -1.60
N LYS A 299 15.52 26.85 -2.83
CA LYS A 299 14.78 27.68 -3.79
C LYS A 299 13.45 27.03 -4.19
N ALA A 300 12.51 27.88 -4.60
CA ALA A 300 11.27 27.42 -5.20
C ALA A 300 11.56 26.61 -6.48
N HIS A 301 10.73 25.62 -6.74
CA HIS A 301 10.92 24.67 -7.83
C HIS A 301 9.58 24.10 -8.31
N HIS A 302 9.62 23.40 -9.45
CA HIS A 302 8.45 22.78 -10.09
C HIS A 302 8.36 21.26 -9.87
N GLU A 303 9.47 20.61 -9.55
CA GLU A 303 9.55 19.15 -9.44
C GLU A 303 9.24 18.69 -8.01
N PHE A 304 8.22 17.82 -7.83
CA PHE A 304 7.83 17.33 -6.49
C PHE A 304 8.81 16.30 -5.90
N GLY A 305 9.68 15.75 -6.74
CA GLY A 305 10.62 14.70 -6.38
C GLY A 305 10.23 13.34 -6.95
N HIS A 306 11.16 12.40 -6.83
CA HIS A 306 11.06 11.06 -7.40
C HIS A 306 10.33 10.10 -6.45
N PHE A 307 9.15 9.63 -6.87
CA PHE A 307 8.47 8.51 -6.23
C PHE A 307 9.19 7.21 -6.63
N TYR A 308 9.69 6.49 -5.63
CA TYR A 308 10.65 5.40 -5.81
C TYR A 308 10.03 4.00 -5.90
N GLY A 309 8.71 3.85 -6.09
CA GLY A 309 8.06 2.55 -6.28
C GLY A 309 8.44 1.53 -5.22
N SER A 310 9.15 0.47 -5.61
CA SER A 310 9.63 -0.55 -4.68
C SER A 310 8.51 -1.24 -3.92
N SER A 311 7.33 -1.37 -4.54
CA SER A 311 6.18 -2.03 -3.92
C SER A 311 6.51 -3.49 -3.62
N TYR A 312 6.10 -4.00 -2.45
CA TYR A 312 6.43 -5.35 -1.99
C TYR A 312 5.36 -5.93 -1.06
N VAL A 313 5.41 -7.24 -0.85
CA VAL A 313 4.61 -7.95 0.15
C VAL A 313 5.52 -8.50 1.23
N ALA A 314 5.16 -8.31 2.50
CA ALA A 314 5.80 -8.97 3.63
C ALA A 314 4.83 -9.90 4.35
N ALA A 315 5.36 -11.02 4.82
CA ALA A 315 4.65 -12.11 5.45
C ALA A 315 4.84 -12.10 6.97
N PRO A 316 3.93 -12.74 7.72
CA PRO A 316 4.00 -12.81 9.18
C PRO A 316 5.26 -13.50 9.71
N ASP A 317 5.84 -14.44 8.96
CA ASP A 317 7.08 -15.16 9.33
C ASP A 317 8.37 -14.33 9.16
N GLY A 318 8.23 -13.04 8.80
CA GLY A 318 9.33 -12.12 8.54
C GLY A 318 9.93 -12.22 7.13
N SER A 319 9.47 -13.17 6.31
CA SER A 319 9.82 -13.21 4.89
C SER A 319 9.14 -12.08 4.12
N ARG A 320 9.72 -11.70 2.97
CA ARG A 320 9.14 -10.69 2.07
C ARG A 320 9.55 -10.92 0.62
N SER A 321 8.75 -10.39 -0.30
CA SER A 321 9.07 -10.38 -1.71
C SER A 321 10.20 -9.37 -2.00
N PRO A 322 10.87 -9.55 -3.15
CA PRO A 322 11.53 -8.45 -3.85
C PRO A 322 10.61 -7.22 -4.00
N GLY A 323 11.19 -6.03 -4.03
CA GLY A 323 10.52 -4.83 -4.48
C GLY A 323 10.34 -4.81 -6.00
N LEU A 324 9.25 -4.21 -6.47
CA LEU A 324 9.13 -3.80 -7.87
C LEU A 324 10.16 -2.71 -8.21
N SER A 325 10.28 -2.40 -9.50
CA SER A 325 11.15 -1.32 -9.99
C SER A 325 10.90 0.01 -9.27
N ARG A 326 11.96 0.79 -9.10
CA ARG A 326 11.88 2.16 -8.60
C ARG A 326 11.38 3.15 -9.65
N ILE A 327 11.46 2.77 -10.93
CA ILE A 327 11.34 3.70 -12.05
C ILE A 327 10.30 3.27 -13.10
N ARG A 328 9.70 2.08 -12.97
CA ARG A 328 8.73 1.53 -13.92
C ARG A 328 7.37 1.28 -13.27
N ASP A 329 6.31 1.44 -14.06
CA ASP A 329 5.00 0.89 -13.72
C ASP A 329 5.13 -0.62 -13.51
N GLY A 330 4.33 -1.18 -12.61
CA GLY A 330 4.39 -2.61 -12.37
C GLY A 330 3.21 -3.18 -11.61
N LEU A 331 3.05 -4.49 -11.78
CA LEU A 331 2.11 -5.36 -11.11
C LEU A 331 2.88 -6.44 -10.36
N LEU A 332 2.80 -6.42 -9.04
CA LEU A 332 3.29 -7.50 -8.18
C LEU A 332 2.12 -8.39 -7.78
N ILE A 333 2.24 -9.67 -8.08
CA ILE A 333 1.28 -10.70 -7.69
C ILE A 333 1.90 -11.55 -6.60
N ALA A 334 1.21 -11.68 -5.47
CA ALA A 334 1.60 -12.57 -4.41
C ALA A 334 0.49 -13.58 -4.11
N GLU A 335 0.81 -14.86 -4.21
CA GLU A 335 -0.05 -15.95 -3.75
C GLU A 335 0.27 -16.24 -2.29
N LEU A 336 -0.73 -16.10 -1.42
CA LEU A 336 -0.60 -16.16 0.04
C LEU A 336 -1.46 -17.30 0.57
N ASP A 337 -0.93 -18.16 1.43
CA ASP A 337 -1.77 -18.98 2.30
C ASP A 337 -2.08 -18.22 3.60
N LEU A 338 -3.34 -17.82 3.78
CA LEU A 338 -3.78 -17.07 4.95
C LEU A 338 -3.67 -17.86 6.27
N ASN A 339 -3.53 -19.19 6.21
CA ASN A 339 -3.26 -20.00 7.40
C ASN A 339 -1.92 -19.66 8.05
N LEU A 340 -0.95 -19.11 7.31
CA LEU A 340 0.36 -18.71 7.85
C LEU A 340 0.23 -17.70 9.01
N THR A 341 -0.74 -16.78 8.92
CA THR A 341 -1.12 -15.82 9.98
C THR A 341 -1.30 -16.51 11.33
N ARG A 342 -2.09 -17.60 11.38
CA ARG A 342 -2.32 -18.36 12.60
C ARG A 342 -1.08 -19.16 12.99
N GLN A 343 -0.45 -19.87 12.05
CA GLN A 343 0.69 -20.74 12.35
C GLN A 343 1.84 -19.97 13.02
N ILE A 344 2.17 -18.79 12.49
CA ILE A 344 3.19 -17.92 13.08
C ILE A 344 2.69 -17.31 14.39
N GLY A 345 1.40 -16.95 14.45
CA GLY A 345 0.75 -16.50 15.68
C GLY A 345 0.90 -17.48 16.84
N ASP A 346 0.66 -18.77 16.59
CA ASP A 346 0.74 -19.84 17.59
C ASP A 346 2.21 -20.21 17.91
N GLN A 347 3.12 -20.07 16.94
CA GLN A 347 4.55 -20.35 17.14
C GLN A 347 5.23 -19.28 18.00
N TRP A 348 4.98 -18.00 17.72
CA TRP A 348 5.67 -16.88 18.36
C TRP A 348 4.87 -16.22 19.48
N ASN A 349 3.55 -16.37 19.47
CA ASN A 349 2.65 -15.94 20.55
C ASN A 349 2.70 -14.44 20.91
N PHE A 350 3.15 -13.54 20.03
CA PHE A 350 3.21 -12.10 20.32
C PHE A 350 1.87 -11.51 20.79
N LYS A 351 0.74 -11.99 20.24
CA LYS A 351 -0.59 -11.55 20.70
C LYS A 351 -0.93 -12.04 22.10
N MET A 352 -0.51 -13.26 22.46
CA MET A 352 -0.70 -13.82 23.80
C MET A 352 0.13 -13.07 24.85
N THR A 353 1.35 -12.67 24.49
CA THR A 353 2.26 -11.94 25.40
C THR A 353 2.17 -10.42 25.29
N GLY A 354 1.22 -9.89 24.52
CA GLY A 354 1.15 -8.46 24.18
C GLY A 354 0.78 -7.53 25.34
N ARG A 355 0.29 -8.05 26.47
CA ARG A 355 -0.09 -7.28 27.69
C ARG A 355 -0.91 -6.02 27.39
N TYR A 356 -1.85 -6.13 26.44
CA TYR A 356 -2.54 -4.95 25.88
C TYR A 356 -3.36 -4.15 26.90
N GLU A 357 -3.86 -4.81 27.96
CA GLU A 357 -4.52 -4.14 29.08
C GLU A 357 -3.59 -3.13 29.78
N MET A 358 -2.36 -3.56 30.12
CA MET A 358 -1.34 -2.70 30.72
C MET A 358 -1.03 -1.50 29.81
N TYR A 359 -0.80 -1.73 28.51
CA TYR A 359 -0.57 -0.63 27.56
C TYR A 359 -1.77 0.30 27.42
N GLY A 360 -3.00 -0.22 27.51
CA GLY A 360 -4.21 0.58 27.51
C GLY A 360 -4.27 1.55 28.69
N GLU A 361 -3.96 1.07 29.90
CA GLU A 361 -3.86 1.93 31.09
C GLU A 361 -2.72 2.95 31.00
N GLU A 362 -1.54 2.52 30.55
CA GLU A 362 -0.36 3.39 30.43
C GLU A 362 -0.57 4.49 29.39
N LEU A 363 -1.13 4.17 28.22
CA LEU A 363 -1.47 5.16 27.20
C LEU A 363 -2.54 6.14 27.72
N THR A 364 -3.54 5.64 28.45
CA THR A 364 -4.58 6.49 29.05
C THR A 364 -3.99 7.50 30.03
N LYS A 365 -3.00 7.08 30.85
CA LYS A 365 -2.26 7.96 31.76
C LYS A 365 -1.36 8.94 31.00
N ALA A 366 -0.67 8.46 29.95
CA ALA A 366 0.30 9.25 29.19
C ALA A 366 -0.31 10.42 28.41
N VAL A 367 -1.59 10.35 28.05
CA VAL A 367 -2.28 11.43 27.30
C VAL A 367 -2.96 12.48 28.19
N GLN A 368 -2.87 12.37 29.52
CA GLN A 368 -3.42 13.38 30.43
C GLN A 368 -2.54 14.64 30.49
N ASN A 369 -3.15 15.80 30.71
CA ASN A 369 -2.45 17.09 30.77
C ASN A 369 -1.43 17.18 31.93
N ASP A 370 -1.68 16.44 33.01
CA ASP A 370 -0.84 16.40 34.21
C ASP A 370 0.09 15.18 34.26
N PHE A 371 0.26 14.48 33.13
CA PHE A 371 1.12 13.31 33.04
C PHE A 371 2.55 13.63 33.51
N LYS A 372 3.03 12.82 34.46
CA LYS A 372 4.42 12.84 34.92
C LYS A 372 5.13 11.61 34.37
N PRO A 373 6.14 11.78 33.50
CA PRO A 373 6.94 10.66 33.02
C PRO A 373 7.55 9.88 34.19
N ASN A 374 7.53 8.55 34.10
CA ASN A 374 8.12 7.67 35.10
C ASN A 374 9.66 7.69 34.99
N ILE A 375 10.29 8.74 35.51
CA ILE A 375 11.74 8.98 35.48
C ILE A 375 12.28 8.88 36.91
N ILE A 376 13.22 7.95 37.12
CA ILE A 376 13.93 7.78 38.40
C ILE A 376 15.22 8.62 38.37
N LYS A 377 15.50 9.37 39.44
CA LYS A 377 16.69 10.22 39.58
C LYS A 377 17.54 9.77 40.78
N GLU A 378 18.84 10.05 40.72
CA GLU A 378 19.81 9.86 41.81
C GLU A 378 19.55 10.82 42.99
#